data_AF-A0A2J4PSE8-F1
#
_entry.id   AF-A0A2J4PSE8-F1
#
_cell.length_a   1.000
_cell.length_b   1.000
_cell.length_c   1.000
_cell.angle_alpha   90.00
_cell.angle_beta   90.00
_cell.angle_gamma   90.00
#
_symmetry.space_group_name_H-M   'P 1'
#
loop_
_entity.id
_entity.type
_entity.pdbx_description
1 polymer ?
#
loop_
_entity_poly.entity_id
_entity_poly.type
_entity_poly.pdbx_seq_one_letter_code
_entity_poly.pdbx_strand_id
1 'polypeptide(L)' 'EDNCRAVAAAVRDAGGWVALGSDSHTAFTLGEFSECRKILDAVDFPEERILNVTPRRLLNFLESRGMPAIPEFAEL' A
#
# COMPACT_ATOMS: atom_id res chain seq x y z
N GLU A 1 -14.35 -7.22 8.91
CA GLU A 1 -12.91 -7.19 9.25
C GLU A 1 -12.21 -8.53 9.02
N ASP A 2 -12.82 -9.66 9.34
CA ASP A 2 -12.17 -10.98 9.26
C ASP A 2 -11.53 -11.27 7.91
N ASN A 3 -12.23 -11.00 6.81
CA ASN A 3 -11.67 -11.16 5.47
C ASN A 3 -10.50 -10.20 5.19
N CYS A 4 -10.51 -8.99 5.74
CA CYS A 4 -9.39 -8.06 5.58
C CYS A 4 -8.14 -8.59 6.29
N ARG A 5 -8.29 -9.16 7.49
CA ARG A 5 -7.21 -9.82 8.22
C ARG A 5 -6.72 -11.07 7.47
N ALA A 6 -7.65 -11.88 6.96
CA ALA A 6 -7.33 -13.08 6.18
C ALA A 6 -6.54 -12.73 4.90
N VAL A 7 -6.94 -11.68 4.18
CA VAL A 7 -6.21 -11.19 3.01
C VAL A 7 -4.82 -10.67 3.40
N ALA A 8 -4.72 -9.85 4.45
CA ALA A 8 -3.43 -9.33 4.90
C ALA A 8 -2.47 -10.46 5.30
N ALA A 9 -2.94 -11.44 6.09
CA ALA A 9 -2.14 -12.60 6.46
C ALA A 9 -1.75 -13.45 5.22
N ALA A 10 -2.67 -13.68 4.28
CA ALA A 10 -2.37 -14.42 3.07
C ALA A 10 -1.30 -13.73 2.20
N VAL A 11 -1.37 -12.41 2.06
CA VAL A 11 -0.36 -11.65 1.31
C VAL A 11 0.99 -11.63 2.03
N ARG A 12 0.99 -11.51 3.37
CA ARG A 12 2.19 -11.63 4.20
C ARG A 12 2.89 -12.96 3.95
N ASP A 13 2.14 -14.05 4.06
CA ASP A 13 2.68 -15.41 3.93
C ASP A 13 3.14 -15.72 2.50
N ALA A 14 2.46 -15.15 1.49
CA ALA A 14 2.86 -15.26 0.09
C ALA A 14 4.00 -14.31 -0.31
N GLY A 15 4.38 -13.34 0.53
CA GLY A 15 5.40 -12.34 0.24
C GLY A 15 5.01 -11.31 -0.83
N GLY A 16 3.70 -11.08 -1.01
CA GLY A 16 3.17 -10.13 -1.99
C GLY A 16 3.24 -8.66 -1.54
N TRP A 17 2.62 -7.79 -2.33
CA TRP A 17 2.48 -6.36 -2.02
C TRP A 17 1.05 -6.04 -1.58
N VAL A 18 0.89 -5.07 -0.68
CA VAL A 18 -0.39 -4.42 -0.40
C VAL A 18 -0.36 -2.95 -0.80
N ALA A 19 -1.49 -2.46 -1.32
CA ALA A 19 -1.75 -1.05 -1.57
C ALA A 19 -2.88 -0.58 -0.65
N LEU A 20 -2.72 0.59 -0.05
CA LEU A 20 -3.73 1.27 0.75
C LEU A 20 -4.49 2.25 -0.15
N GLY A 21 -5.81 2.18 -0.11
CA GLY A 21 -6.70 3.10 -0.78
C GLY A 21 -7.84 3.45 0.16
N SER A 22 -8.12 4.74 0.34
CA SER A 22 -9.17 5.23 1.23
C SER A 22 -10.55 5.06 0.59
N ASP A 23 -10.58 4.76 -0.71
CA ASP A 23 -11.79 4.72 -1.54
C ASP A 23 -12.63 5.99 -1.36
N SER A 24 -11.92 7.12 -1.27
CA SER A 24 -12.52 8.42 -0.98
C SER A 24 -13.39 8.87 -2.15
N HIS A 25 -14.69 9.04 -1.87
CA HIS A 25 -15.64 9.66 -2.79
C HIS A 25 -15.71 11.19 -2.61
N THR A 26 -15.07 11.71 -1.56
CA THR A 26 -14.88 13.15 -1.31
C THR A 26 -13.49 13.37 -0.70
N ALA A 27 -12.93 14.58 -0.84
CA ALA A 27 -11.58 14.88 -0.38
C ALA A 27 -11.41 14.83 1.15
N PHE A 28 -12.49 14.86 1.93
CA PHE A 28 -12.44 14.90 3.40
C PHE A 28 -11.81 13.65 4.04
N THR A 29 -11.77 12.52 3.33
CA THR A 29 -11.20 11.26 3.83
C THR A 29 -9.95 10.82 3.06
N LEU A 30 -9.40 11.70 2.20
CA LEU A 30 -8.25 11.35 1.37
C LEU A 30 -7.04 11.02 2.24
N GLY A 31 -6.48 9.82 2.05
CA GLY A 31 -5.31 9.37 2.82
C GLY A 31 -5.61 8.90 4.24
N GLU A 32 -6.89 8.80 4.62
CA GLU A 32 -7.28 8.26 5.92
C GLU A 32 -7.17 6.73 5.91
N PHE A 33 -6.18 6.21 6.65
CA PHE A 33 -5.79 4.80 6.65
C PHE A 33 -5.77 4.17 8.05
N SER A 34 -6.34 4.83 9.07
CA SER A 34 -6.29 4.34 10.45
C SER A 34 -6.83 2.91 10.62
N GLU A 35 -7.96 2.57 10.00
CA GLU A 35 -8.56 1.23 10.14
C GLU A 35 -7.77 0.13 9.43
N CYS A 36 -7.26 0.40 8.22
CA CYS A 36 -6.43 -0.60 7.54
C CYS A 36 -5.07 -0.79 8.23
N ARG A 37 -4.51 0.26 8.87
CA ARG A 37 -3.30 0.13 9.67
C ARG A 37 -3.48 -0.83 10.85
N LYS A 38 -4.59 -0.73 11.59
CA LYS A 38 -4.93 -1.68 12.68
C LYS A 38 -5.00 -3.13 12.20
N ILE A 39 -5.53 -3.36 10.99
CA ILE A 39 -5.61 -4.70 10.39
C ILE A 39 -4.22 -5.25 10.08
N LEU A 40 -3.34 -4.43 9.50
CA LEU A 40 -1.97 -4.81 9.16
C LEU A 40 -1.12 -5.07 10.41
N ASP A 41 -1.21 -4.20 11.41
CA ASP A 41 -0.46 -4.34 12.66
C ASP A 41 -0.85 -5.64 13.39
N ALA A 42 -2.15 -6.00 13.39
CA ALA A 42 -2.64 -7.18 14.07
C ALA A 42 -2.28 -8.53 13.41
N VAL A 43 -1.72 -8.50 12.20
CA VAL A 43 -1.16 -9.69 11.54
C VAL A 43 0.36 -9.58 11.35
N ASP A 44 1.00 -8.62 12.01
CA ASP A 44 2.43 -8.33 11.88
C ASP A 44 2.86 -8.20 10.41
N PHE A 45 2.08 -7.45 9.62
CA PHE A 45 2.35 -7.31 8.20
C PHE A 45 3.66 -6.51 7.98
N PRO A 46 4.61 -7.01 7.17
CA PRO A 46 5.89 -6.35 6.95
C PRO A 46 5.71 -4.98 6.27
N GLU A 47 6.21 -3.93 6.91
CA GLU A 47 6.09 -2.56 6.38
C GLU A 47 6.80 -2.41 5.03
N GLU A 48 7.89 -3.14 4.79
CA GLU A 48 8.61 -3.17 3.53
C GLU A 48 7.78 -3.69 2.34
N ARG A 49 6.63 -4.33 2.59
CA ARG A 49 5.68 -4.83 1.59
C ARG A 49 4.43 -3.96 1.41
N ILE A 50 4.40 -2.77 2.01
CA ILE A 50 3.33 -1.78 1.83
C ILE A 50 3.77 -0.76 0.78
N LEU A 51 3.03 -0.58 -0.32
CA LEU A 51 3.43 0.31 -1.42
C LEU A 51 3.40 1.80 -1.04
N ASN A 52 2.48 2.20 -0.16
CA ASN A 52 2.18 3.60 0.16
C ASN A 52 3.18 4.27 1.12
N VAL A 53 4.22 3.58 1.58
CA VAL A 53 5.16 4.12 2.59
C VAL A 53 5.92 5.34 2.07
N THR A 54 6.33 5.33 0.80
CA THR A 54 6.92 6.50 0.15
C THR A 54 6.46 6.61 -1.30
N PRO A 55 6.44 7.83 -1.89
CA PRO A 55 6.20 7.99 -3.32
C PRO A 55 7.17 7.16 -4.16
N ARG A 56 8.47 7.23 -3.85
CA ARG A 56 9.51 6.46 -4.54
C ARG A 56 9.23 4.96 -4.59
N ARG A 57 8.69 4.36 -3.52
CA ARG A 57 8.41 2.92 -3.48
C ARG A 57 7.32 2.52 -4.49
N LEU A 58 6.22 3.27 -4.54
CA LEU A 58 5.17 3.02 -5.51
C LEU A 58 5.68 3.24 -6.96
N LEU A 59 6.46 4.29 -7.20
CA LEU A 59 7.04 4.57 -8.52
C LEU A 59 7.96 3.43 -8.98
N ASN A 60 8.88 2.97 -8.11
CA ASN A 60 9.74 1.83 -8.41
C ASN A 60 8.94 0.56 -8.71
N PHE A 61 7.84 0.33 -7.97
CA PHE A 61 6.96 -0.80 -8.26
C PHE A 61 6.33 -0.68 -9.65
N LEU A 62 5.79 0.48 -10.03
CA LEU A 62 5.19 0.70 -11.36
C LEU A 62 6.24 0.55 -12.48
N GLU A 63 7.45 1.08 -12.28
CA GLU A 63 8.57 0.92 -13.22
C GLU A 63 8.94 -0.56 -13.41
N SER A 64 9.00 -1.33 -12.33
CA SER A 64 9.24 -2.79 -12.39
C SER A 64 8.15 -3.56 -13.16
N ARG A 65 6.97 -2.96 -13.35
CA ARG A 65 5.85 -3.51 -14.12
C ARG A 65 5.80 -2.99 -15.57
N GLY A 66 6.80 -2.22 -16.00
CA GLY A 66 6.95 -1.74 -17.36
C GLY A 66 6.48 -0.30 -17.60
N MET A 67 6.12 0.44 -16.55
CA MET A 67 5.86 1.88 -16.69
C MET A 67 7.18 2.62 -16.90
N PRO A 68 7.28 3.54 -17.88
CA PRO A 68 8.45 4.43 -17.96
C PRO A 68 8.59 5.30 -16.71
N ALA A 69 9.82 5.64 -16.33
CA ALA A 69 10.08 6.60 -15.27
C ALA A 69 9.44 7.96 -15.61
N ILE A 70 8.95 8.67 -14.58
CA ILE A 70 8.30 9.98 -14.72
C ILE A 70 9.29 11.05 -14.23
N PRO A 71 9.94 11.83 -15.12
CA PRO A 71 10.97 12.79 -14.73
C PRO A 71 10.48 13.84 -13.73
N GLU A 72 9.23 14.27 -13.84
CA GLU A 72 8.61 15.26 -12.96
C GLU A 72 8.48 14.78 -11.51
N PHE A 73 8.59 13.46 -11.28
CA PHE A 73 8.56 12.84 -9.95
C PHE A 73 9.94 12.40 -9.45
N ALA A 74 11.04 12.87 -10.08
CA ALA A 74 12.41 12.48 -9.68
C ALA A 74 12.76 12.88 -8.23
N GLU A 75 12.16 13.94 -7.71
CA GLU A 75 12.45 14.49 -6.37
C GLU A 75 11.47 14.01 -5.28
N LEU A 76 10.53 13.12 -5.61
CA LEU A 76 9.59 12.51 -4.66
C LEU A 76 10.14 11.24 -3.99
#